data_AF-A0A5N5WLK8-F1
#
_entry.id   AF-A0A5N5WLK8-F1
#
_cell.length_a   1.000
_cell.length_b   1.000
_cell.length_c   1.000
_cell.angle_alpha   90.00
_cell.angle_beta   90.00
_cell.angle_gamma   90.00
#
_symmetry.space_group_name_H-M   'P 1'
#
loop_
_entity.id
_entity.type
_entity.pdbx_description
1 polymer ?
#
loop_
_entity_poly.entity_id
_entity_poly.type
_entity_poly.pdbx_seq_one_letter_code
_entity_poly.pdbx_strand_id
1 'polypeptide(L)'
;MFHDHSKEAIFVMCYTNHALDQFLEGLLDIGISSSSIVRLGSKSTTRTQSLSLSAQKSLYRHTQSTWDVINKYKNEAADIKERLTPAFNKYVEFKVDARRVLEFLEFVDPSFYNAFMPPENEGMTFIGEKGKRVDSNSLYDLWSRGREQPNYFKIDCSEDSHRVWSMDTPSRQAYIRTWSHQILMTRYSRKTSLSQLIFFLKFLANHGP
;
A
#
# COMPACT_ATOMS: atom_id res chain seq x y z
N MET A 1 14.37 42.13 -31.90
CA MET A 1 15.80 42.52 -31.82
C MET A 1 16.68 41.68 -30.86
N PHE A 2 16.29 40.46 -30.49
CA PHE A 2 17.24 39.40 -30.00
C PHE A 2 16.71 38.01 -30.38
N HIS A 3 15.38 37.82 -30.39
CA HIS A 3 14.73 36.56 -30.79
C HIS A 3 14.91 36.17 -32.26
N ASP A 4 15.17 37.13 -33.16
CA ASP A 4 15.32 36.90 -34.61
C ASP A 4 16.73 36.43 -35.03
N HIS A 5 17.70 36.47 -34.10
CA HIS A 5 19.12 36.26 -34.41
C HIS A 5 19.70 34.99 -33.78
N SER A 6 18.89 34.18 -33.09
CA SER A 6 19.33 32.91 -32.50
C SER A 6 18.26 31.82 -32.65
N LYS A 7 18.71 30.57 -32.78
CA LYS A 7 17.85 29.36 -32.78
C LYS A 7 17.74 28.72 -31.39
N GLU A 8 18.37 29.31 -30.38
CA GLU A 8 18.37 28.79 -29.02
C GLU A 8 17.03 29.04 -28.33
N ALA A 9 16.58 28.05 -27.55
CA ALA A 9 15.36 28.17 -26.76
C ALA A 9 15.69 28.74 -25.38
N ILE A 10 15.01 29.83 -25.01
CA ILE A 10 15.14 30.45 -23.69
C ILE A 10 14.09 29.83 -22.76
N PHE A 11 14.54 29.13 -21.72
CA PHE A 11 13.66 28.58 -20.70
C PHE A 11 13.51 29.55 -19.52
N VAL A 12 12.28 29.99 -19.26
CA VAL A 12 11.96 30.93 -18.18
C VAL A 12 11.09 30.23 -17.14
N MET A 13 11.47 30.33 -15.87
CA MET A 13 10.73 29.80 -14.73
C MET A 13 10.26 30.94 -13.83
N CYS A 14 8.99 30.92 -13.44
CA CYS A 14 8.42 31.87 -12.47
C CYS A 14 7.79 31.12 -11.30
N TYR A 15 7.88 31.71 -10.10
CA TYR A 15 7.33 31.12 -8.87
C TYR A 15 5.79 31.14 -8.83
N THR A 16 5.16 32.10 -9.51
CA THR A 16 3.69 32.21 -9.59
C THR A 16 3.21 32.33 -11.04
N ASN A 17 1.99 31.84 -11.30
CA ASN A 17 1.35 32.01 -12.60
C ASN A 17 1.13 33.48 -12.96
N HIS A 18 0.81 34.32 -11.97
CA HIS A 18 0.61 35.75 -12.20
C HIS A 18 1.87 36.46 -12.66
N ALA A 19 3.03 36.14 -12.05
CA ALA A 19 4.31 36.68 -12.49
C ALA A 19 4.68 36.20 -13.90
N LEU A 20 4.38 34.93 -14.21
CA LEU A 20 4.55 34.38 -15.55
C LEU A 20 3.67 35.11 -16.57
N ASP A 21 2.40 35.36 -16.23
CA ASP A 21 1.44 36.08 -17.08
C ASP A 21 1.92 37.50 -17.38
N GLN A 22 2.30 38.27 -16.36
CA GLN A 22 2.83 39.63 -16.54
C GLN A 22 4.10 39.65 -17.41
N PHE A 23 5.00 38.68 -17.22
CA PHE A 23 6.20 38.55 -18.03
C PHE A 23 5.87 38.28 -19.50
N LEU A 24 4.98 37.31 -19.77
CA LEU A 24 4.56 36.95 -21.12
C LEU A 24 3.81 38.10 -21.82
N GLU A 25 2.97 38.84 -21.10
CA GLU A 25 2.28 40.01 -21.64
C GLU A 25 3.26 41.09 -22.06
N GLY A 26 4.33 41.32 -21.28
CA GLY A 26 5.42 42.21 -21.65
C GLY A 26 6.16 41.75 -22.91
N LEU A 27 6.39 40.45 -23.10
CA LEU A 27 6.99 39.92 -24.33
C LEU A 27 6.12 40.16 -25.58
N LEU A 28 4.80 40.07 -25.42
CA LEU A 28 3.85 40.40 -26.49
C LEU A 28 3.86 41.90 -26.80
N ASP A 29 3.92 42.76 -25.79
CA ASP A 29 3.91 44.22 -25.96
C ASP A 29 5.17 44.75 -26.67
N ILE A 30 6.32 44.11 -26.47
CA ILE A 30 7.56 44.42 -27.21
C ILE A 30 7.59 43.82 -28.62
N GLY A 31 6.51 43.15 -29.05
CA GLY A 31 6.32 42.66 -30.42
C GLY A 31 6.88 41.26 -30.70
N ILE A 32 7.16 40.43 -29.68
CA ILE A 32 7.52 39.03 -29.92
C ILE A 32 6.27 38.27 -30.35
N SER A 33 6.39 37.52 -31.45
CA SER A 33 5.27 36.76 -31.99
C SER A 33 4.83 35.67 -31.01
N SER A 34 3.51 35.56 -30.80
CA SER A 34 2.89 34.53 -29.97
C SER A 34 3.20 33.11 -30.43
N SER A 35 3.50 32.91 -31.72
CA SER A 35 3.90 31.62 -32.29
C SER A 35 5.29 31.15 -31.83
N SER A 36 6.13 32.06 -31.33
CA SER A 36 7.49 31.78 -30.86
C SER A 36 7.55 31.53 -29.34
N ILE A 37 6.39 31.54 -28.66
CA ILE A 37 6.28 31.40 -27.22
C ILE A 37 5.41 30.20 -26.90
N VAL A 38 5.91 29.31 -26.04
CA VAL A 38 5.15 28.17 -25.52
C VAL A 38 5.11 28.26 -24.00
N ARG A 39 3.88 28.32 -23.45
CA ARG A 39 3.64 28.29 -22.00
C ARG A 39 3.22 26.89 -21.56
N LEU A 40 3.90 26.40 -20.53
CA LEU A 40 3.51 25.19 -19.80
C LEU A 40 2.87 25.59 -18.46
N GLY A 41 1.61 25.22 -18.25
CA GLY A 41 0.89 25.53 -17.01
C GLY A 41 -0.62 25.35 -17.13
N SER A 42 -1.29 25.12 -16.00
CA SER A 42 -2.72 24.81 -15.94
C SER A 42 -3.64 26.03 -15.82
N LYS A 43 -3.10 27.19 -15.45
CA LYS A 43 -3.85 28.46 -15.30
C LYS A 43 -3.21 29.53 -16.16
N SER A 44 -4.02 30.37 -16.80
CA SER A 44 -3.58 31.47 -17.66
C SER A 44 -4.58 32.63 -17.65
N THR A 45 -4.15 33.85 -17.99
CA THR A 45 -5.06 34.95 -18.31
C THR A 45 -5.64 34.78 -19.72
N THR A 46 -6.72 35.51 -20.04
CA THR A 46 -7.33 35.50 -21.39
C THR A 46 -6.33 35.87 -22.48
N ARG A 47 -5.39 36.78 -22.16
CA ARG A 47 -4.39 37.30 -23.11
C ARG A 47 -3.27 36.31 -23.40
N THR A 48 -2.89 35.47 -22.44
CA THR A 48 -1.81 34.47 -22.59
C THR A 48 -2.33 33.05 -22.80
N GLN A 49 -3.64 32.83 -22.77
CA GLN A 49 -4.26 31.51 -22.95
C GLN A 49 -3.88 30.86 -24.28
N SER A 50 -3.78 31.66 -25.36
CA SER A 50 -3.36 31.20 -26.68
C SER A 50 -1.91 30.71 -26.73
N LEU A 51 -1.08 31.11 -25.75
CA LEU A 51 0.31 30.67 -25.60
C LEU A 51 0.41 29.32 -24.88
N SER A 52 -0.65 28.85 -24.24
CA SER A 52 -0.63 27.57 -23.52
C SER A 52 -0.46 26.39 -24.48
N LEU A 53 0.36 25.42 -24.09
CA LEU A 53 0.55 24.19 -24.88
C LEU A 53 -0.79 23.48 -25.18
N SER A 54 -1.76 23.55 -24.27
CA SER A 54 -3.09 22.99 -24.47
C SER A 54 -3.93 23.71 -25.53
N ALA A 55 -3.74 25.03 -25.69
CA ALA A 55 -4.44 25.81 -26.71
C ALA A 55 -3.71 25.80 -28.07
N GLN A 56 -2.41 25.52 -28.06
CA GLN A 56 -1.62 25.36 -29.26
C GLN A 56 -1.95 24.02 -29.92
N LYS A 57 -2.53 24.09 -31.11
CA LYS A 57 -2.76 22.90 -31.93
C LYS A 57 -1.40 22.36 -32.37
N SER A 58 -0.98 21.26 -31.76
CA SER A 58 0.17 20.49 -32.23
C SER A 58 -0.07 20.07 -33.67
N LEU A 59 0.66 20.68 -34.61
CA LEU A 59 0.77 20.19 -35.99
C LEU A 59 1.52 18.84 -36.03
N TYR A 60 2.21 18.50 -34.94
CA TYR A 60 2.87 17.22 -34.77
C TYR A 60 1.82 16.15 -34.45
N ARG A 61 1.48 15.37 -35.48
CA ARG A 61 0.75 14.10 -35.36
C ARG A 61 1.79 13.02 -35.10
N HIS A 62 1.64 12.26 -34.03
CA HIS A 62 2.49 11.09 -33.79
C HIS A 62 2.52 10.22 -35.05
N THR A 63 3.73 9.91 -35.53
CA THR A 63 3.91 8.99 -36.64
C THR A 63 3.46 7.60 -36.21
N GLN A 64 3.08 6.77 -37.17
CA GLN A 64 2.71 5.37 -36.91
C GLN A 64 3.81 4.66 -36.09
N SER A 65 5.08 4.91 -36.41
CA SER A 65 6.22 4.37 -35.67
C SER A 65 6.27 4.77 -34.20
N THR A 66 5.84 5.98 -33.82
CA THR A 66 5.76 6.37 -32.40
C THR A 66 4.64 5.63 -31.69
N TRP A 67 3.49 5.47 -32.36
CA TRP A 67 2.38 4.69 -31.82
C TRP A 67 2.73 3.22 -31.63
N ASP A 68 3.49 2.64 -32.57
CA ASP A 68 3.93 1.25 -32.48
C ASP A 68 4.83 1.04 -31.25
N VAL A 69 5.75 1.98 -30.97
CA VAL A 69 6.60 1.95 -29.77
C VAL A 69 5.77 2.11 -28.49
N ILE A 70 4.83 3.05 -28.45
CA ILE A 70 3.95 3.26 -27.30
C ILE A 70 3.11 2.01 -27.03
N ASN A 71 2.53 1.43 -28.07
CA ASN A 71 1.70 0.22 -27.96
C ASN A 71 2.53 -1.00 -27.56
N LYS A 72 3.76 -1.14 -28.06
CA LYS A 72 4.70 -2.17 -27.62
C LYS A 72 4.90 -2.12 -26.11
N TYR A 73 5.27 -0.96 -25.56
CA TYR A 73 5.50 -0.84 -24.11
C TYR A 73 4.22 -0.99 -23.28
N LYS A 74 3.07 -0.54 -23.78
CA LYS A 74 1.77 -0.80 -23.12
C LYS A 74 1.46 -2.28 -23.05
N ASN A 75 1.71 -3.02 -24.14
CA ASN A 75 1.47 -4.45 -24.20
C ASN A 75 2.44 -5.22 -23.30
N GLU A 76 3.73 -4.86 -23.27
CA GLU A 76 4.71 -5.45 -22.35
C GLU A 76 4.32 -5.21 -20.89
N ALA A 77 3.90 -4.00 -20.53
CA ALA A 77 3.43 -3.69 -19.19
C ALA A 77 2.16 -4.50 -18.81
N ALA A 78 1.25 -4.70 -19.76
CA ALA A 78 0.05 -5.51 -19.56
C ALA A 78 0.40 -6.99 -19.36
N ASP A 79 1.31 -7.56 -20.16
CA ASP A 79 1.78 -8.95 -20.03
C ASP A 79 2.46 -9.19 -18.67
N ILE A 80 3.35 -8.29 -18.26
CA ILE A 80 4.02 -8.37 -16.96
C ILE A 80 2.98 -8.34 -15.82
N LYS A 81 1.99 -7.46 -15.92
CA LYS A 81 0.90 -7.38 -14.93
C LYS A 81 0.08 -8.67 -14.90
N GLU A 82 -0.29 -9.19 -16.06
CA GLU A 82 -1.07 -10.44 -16.17
C GLU A 82 -0.31 -11.63 -15.60
N ARG A 83 1.01 -11.69 -15.77
CA ARG A 83 1.86 -12.74 -15.19
C ARG A 83 2.07 -12.61 -13.68
N LEU A 84 2.18 -11.39 -13.16
CA LEU A 84 2.39 -11.13 -11.73
C LEU A 84 1.10 -11.26 -10.92
N THR A 85 -0.05 -10.91 -11.48
CA THR A 85 -1.33 -10.88 -10.76
C THR A 85 -1.70 -12.23 -10.15
N PRO A 86 -1.61 -13.38 -10.84
CA PRO A 86 -1.90 -14.70 -10.26
C PRO A 86 -0.93 -15.10 -9.15
N ALA A 87 0.36 -14.80 -9.30
CA ALA A 87 1.36 -15.08 -8.28
C ALA A 87 1.13 -14.24 -7.02
N PHE A 88 0.76 -12.96 -7.21
CA PHE A 88 0.42 -12.05 -6.13
C PHE A 88 -0.91 -12.42 -5.47
N ASN A 89 -1.93 -12.80 -6.24
CA ASN A 89 -3.20 -13.27 -5.70
C ASN A 89 -3.01 -14.58 -4.94
N LYS A 90 -2.22 -15.53 -5.45
CA LYS A 90 -1.86 -16.75 -4.71
C LYS A 90 -1.09 -16.43 -3.43
N TYR A 91 -0.28 -15.39 -3.41
CA TYR A 91 0.41 -14.92 -2.20
C TYR A 91 -0.54 -14.27 -1.19
N VAL A 92 -1.48 -13.45 -1.65
CA VAL A 92 -2.51 -12.79 -0.81
C VAL A 92 -3.55 -13.78 -0.29
N GLU A 93 -3.96 -14.74 -1.13
CA GLU A 93 -4.90 -15.81 -0.80
C GLU A 93 -4.25 -16.97 -0.06
N PHE A 94 -2.91 -17.03 0.01
CA PHE A 94 -2.19 -17.91 0.92
C PHE A 94 -2.49 -17.46 2.35
N LYS A 95 -3.65 -17.88 2.85
CA LYS A 95 -4.02 -17.71 4.25
C LYS A 95 -3.01 -18.50 5.06
N VAL A 96 -2.27 -17.78 5.90
CA VAL A 96 -1.45 -18.42 6.91
C VAL A 96 -2.39 -19.21 7.81
N ASP A 97 -2.07 -20.49 7.97
CA ASP A 97 -2.82 -21.41 8.83
C ASP A 97 -3.00 -20.79 10.23
N ALA A 98 -4.20 -20.93 10.82
CA ALA A 98 -4.53 -20.37 12.12
C ALA A 98 -3.51 -20.79 13.19
N ARG A 99 -3.05 -22.04 13.12
CA ARG A 99 -2.01 -22.59 14.00
C ARG A 99 -0.72 -21.79 13.94
N ARG A 100 -0.25 -21.47 12.73
CA ARG A 100 0.98 -20.70 12.53
C ARG A 100 0.84 -19.26 12.97
N VAL A 101 -0.35 -18.68 12.83
CA VAL A 101 -0.62 -17.34 13.35
C VAL A 101 -0.58 -17.37 14.88
N LEU A 102 -1.19 -18.37 15.52
CA LEU A 102 -1.17 -18.51 16.97
C LEU A 102 0.25 -18.76 17.52
N GLU A 103 1.01 -19.68 16.91
CA GLU A 103 2.43 -19.90 17.23
C GLU A 103 3.24 -18.60 17.09
N PHE A 104 2.95 -17.79 16.08
CA PHE A 104 3.62 -16.51 15.89
C PHE A 104 3.23 -15.47 16.95
N LEU A 105 1.95 -15.41 17.31
CA LEU A 105 1.41 -14.49 18.31
C LEU A 105 1.93 -14.79 19.71
N GLU A 106 2.20 -16.06 20.04
CA GLU A 106 2.80 -16.46 21.32
C GLU A 106 4.09 -15.69 21.62
N PHE A 107 4.90 -15.39 20.60
CA PHE A 107 6.17 -14.67 20.76
C PHE A 107 6.08 -13.17 20.48
N VAL A 108 5.22 -12.75 19.54
CA VAL A 108 5.21 -11.36 19.05
C VAL A 108 4.18 -10.51 19.77
N ASP A 109 3.03 -11.08 20.11
CA ASP A 109 1.96 -10.36 20.80
C ASP A 109 1.18 -11.29 21.74
N PRO A 110 1.72 -11.53 22.96
CA PRO A 110 1.11 -12.41 23.95
C PRO A 110 -0.31 -11.99 24.35
N SER A 111 -0.64 -10.69 24.29
CA SER A 111 -1.98 -10.20 24.60
C SER A 111 -3.02 -10.74 23.61
N PHE A 112 -2.70 -10.81 22.32
CA PHE A 112 -3.58 -11.44 21.32
C PHE A 112 -3.60 -12.95 21.45
N TYR A 113 -2.44 -13.59 21.73
CA TYR A 113 -2.39 -15.02 21.96
C TYR A 113 -3.29 -15.46 23.12
N ASN A 114 -3.17 -14.79 24.27
CA ASN A 114 -3.96 -15.05 25.47
C ASN A 114 -5.47 -14.81 25.24
N ALA A 115 -5.84 -13.82 24.43
CA ALA A 115 -7.23 -13.55 24.07
C ALA A 115 -7.90 -14.69 23.26
N PHE A 116 -7.10 -15.54 22.63
CA PHE A 116 -7.56 -16.70 21.87
C PHE A 116 -7.36 -18.03 22.61
N MET A 117 -6.81 -18.02 23.83
CA MET A 117 -6.69 -19.23 24.65
C MET A 117 -8.01 -19.51 25.38
N PRO A 118 -8.55 -20.74 25.32
CA PRO A 118 -9.68 -21.13 26.17
C PRO A 118 -9.27 -21.08 27.65
N PRO A 119 -10.19 -20.74 28.57
CA PRO A 119 -9.87 -20.76 29.98
C PRO A 119 -9.66 -22.22 30.40
N GLU A 120 -8.50 -22.54 30.96
CA GLU A 120 -8.28 -23.85 31.57
C GLU A 120 -9.13 -23.96 32.83
N ASN A 121 -10.25 -24.70 32.73
CA ASN A 121 -10.98 -25.15 33.91
C ASN A 121 -10.77 -26.66 34.06
N GLU A 122 -10.23 -27.04 35.21
CA GLU A 122 -9.88 -28.40 35.67
C GLU A 122 -10.76 -29.51 35.04
N GLY A 123 -10.29 -30.08 33.92
CA GLY A 123 -10.92 -31.25 33.29
C GLY A 123 -12.17 -31.01 32.42
N MET A 124 -12.62 -29.77 32.22
CA MET A 124 -13.78 -29.45 31.36
C MET A 124 -13.36 -28.83 30.03
N THR A 125 -13.50 -29.57 28.92
CA THR A 125 -13.37 -28.98 27.58
C THR A 125 -14.66 -28.29 27.18
N PHE A 126 -14.60 -26.99 26.84
CA PHE A 126 -15.75 -26.27 26.30
C PHE A 126 -16.20 -26.88 24.97
N ILE A 127 -17.48 -27.19 24.90
CA ILE A 127 -18.13 -27.71 23.71
C ILE A 127 -19.00 -26.59 23.15
N GLY A 128 -18.71 -26.13 21.92
CA GLY A 128 -19.52 -25.12 21.25
C GLY A 128 -20.90 -25.66 20.83
N GLU A 129 -21.77 -24.80 20.30
CA GLU A 129 -23.16 -25.08 19.89
C GLU A 129 -23.36 -26.30 18.96
N LYS A 130 -22.30 -26.88 18.41
CA LYS A 130 -22.33 -28.04 17.51
C LYS A 130 -21.63 -29.29 18.05
N GLY A 131 -21.41 -29.42 19.36
CA GLY A 131 -20.75 -30.60 19.91
C GLY A 131 -19.24 -30.65 19.66
N LYS A 132 -18.63 -29.57 19.14
CA LYS A 132 -17.20 -29.48 18.82
C LYS A 132 -16.44 -28.81 19.95
N ARG A 133 -15.29 -29.38 20.34
CA ARG A 133 -14.36 -28.75 21.28
C ARG A 133 -13.95 -27.37 20.76
N VAL A 134 -14.06 -26.36 21.61
CA VAL A 134 -13.56 -25.01 21.33
C VAL A 134 -12.04 -25.05 21.48
N ASP A 135 -11.36 -24.94 20.34
CA ASP A 135 -9.89 -24.88 20.26
C ASP A 135 -9.45 -23.46 19.94
N SER A 136 -8.22 -23.08 20.29
CA SER A 136 -7.67 -21.74 20.05
C SER A 136 -7.74 -21.34 18.56
N ASN A 137 -7.55 -22.32 17.66
CA ASN A 137 -7.72 -22.15 16.23
C ASN A 137 -9.16 -21.72 15.85
N SER A 138 -10.16 -22.29 16.52
CA SER A 138 -11.57 -21.98 16.27
C SER A 138 -11.95 -20.58 16.74
N LEU A 139 -11.32 -20.08 17.81
CA LEU A 139 -11.52 -18.74 18.34
C LEU A 139 -10.89 -17.68 17.44
N TYR A 140 -9.66 -17.93 16.97
CA TYR A 140 -9.02 -17.09 15.95
C TYR A 140 -9.83 -17.06 14.64
N ASP A 141 -10.33 -18.21 14.18
CA ASP A 141 -11.18 -18.29 12.97
C ASP A 141 -12.48 -17.50 13.13
N LEU A 142 -13.04 -17.45 14.33
CA LEU A 142 -14.25 -16.71 14.65
C LEU A 142 -13.97 -15.21 14.70
N TRP A 143 -12.87 -14.81 15.38
CA TRP A 143 -12.41 -13.43 15.44
C TRP A 143 -12.06 -12.88 14.05
N SER A 144 -11.34 -13.65 13.23
CA SER A 144 -10.94 -13.25 11.88
C SER A 144 -12.11 -13.04 10.93
N ARG A 145 -13.25 -13.70 11.18
CA ARG A 145 -14.51 -13.51 10.44
C ARG A 145 -15.35 -12.32 10.94
N GLY A 146 -14.85 -11.56 11.90
CA GLY A 146 -15.56 -10.41 12.48
C GLY A 146 -16.74 -10.81 13.37
N ARG A 147 -16.75 -12.04 13.90
CA ARG A 147 -17.80 -12.50 14.83
C ARG A 147 -17.45 -12.07 16.25
N GLU A 148 -18.50 -11.87 17.05
CA GLU A 148 -18.40 -11.53 18.46
C GLU A 148 -17.99 -12.73 19.31
N GLN A 149 -17.44 -12.46 20.49
CA GLN A 149 -17.06 -13.48 21.46
C GLN A 149 -18.26 -14.39 21.79
N PRO A 150 -18.10 -15.72 21.78
CA PRO A 150 -19.21 -16.62 22.09
C PRO A 150 -19.73 -16.44 23.52
N ASN A 151 -21.04 -16.43 23.72
CA ASN A 151 -21.68 -16.19 25.03
C ASN A 151 -21.30 -17.20 26.13
N TYR A 152 -20.91 -18.42 25.75
CA TYR A 152 -20.41 -19.48 26.66
C TYR A 152 -18.92 -19.32 27.01
N PHE A 153 -18.22 -18.44 26.29
CA PHE A 153 -16.82 -18.11 26.46
C PHE A 153 -16.70 -16.86 27.33
N LYS A 154 -17.26 -16.90 28.54
CA LYS A 154 -17.03 -15.87 29.56
C LYS A 154 -15.72 -16.21 30.27
N ILE A 155 -14.60 -15.87 29.63
CA ILE A 155 -13.29 -15.89 30.27
C ILE A 155 -13.25 -14.76 31.29
N ASP A 156 -12.56 -15.00 32.41
CA ASP A 156 -11.93 -13.98 33.27
C ASP A 156 -11.12 -13.00 32.41
N CYS A 157 -11.80 -12.03 31.82
CA CYS A 157 -11.18 -11.17 30.83
C CYS A 157 -10.21 -10.22 31.52
N SER A 158 -8.91 -10.43 31.29
CA SER A 158 -7.98 -9.32 31.34
C SER A 158 -8.47 -8.22 30.38
N GLU A 159 -8.21 -6.96 30.74
CA GLU A 159 -8.60 -5.79 29.94
C GLU A 159 -8.14 -5.89 28.48
N ASP A 160 -7.01 -6.56 28.25
CA ASP A 160 -6.44 -6.84 26.94
C ASP A 160 -7.31 -7.78 26.09
N SER A 161 -7.86 -8.85 26.67
CA SER A 161 -8.73 -9.79 25.95
C SER A 161 -10.00 -9.10 25.45
N HIS A 162 -10.61 -8.25 26.28
CA HIS A 162 -11.74 -7.43 25.85
C HIS A 162 -11.36 -6.50 24.69
N ARG A 163 -10.22 -5.82 24.78
CA ARG A 163 -9.73 -4.93 23.70
C ARG A 163 -9.61 -5.67 22.37
N VAL A 164 -9.06 -6.89 22.36
CA VAL A 164 -8.88 -7.71 21.15
C VAL A 164 -10.23 -8.07 20.53
N TRP A 165 -11.20 -8.50 21.33
CA TRP A 165 -12.52 -8.90 20.86
C TRP A 165 -13.42 -7.71 20.47
N SER A 166 -13.18 -6.51 21.00
CA SER A 166 -13.91 -5.28 20.65
C SER A 166 -13.45 -4.62 19.34
N MET A 167 -12.39 -5.12 18.68
CA MET A 167 -11.91 -4.55 17.42
C MET A 167 -12.93 -4.67 16.28
N ASP A 168 -13.02 -3.65 15.43
CA ASP A 168 -13.82 -3.66 14.21
C ASP A 168 -13.20 -4.56 13.13
N THR A 169 -14.04 -5.08 12.21
CA THR A 169 -13.61 -6.00 11.16
C THR A 169 -12.46 -5.46 10.28
N PRO A 170 -12.47 -4.20 9.80
CA PRO A 170 -11.32 -3.61 9.10
C PRO A 170 -10.00 -3.68 9.89
N SER A 171 -10.02 -3.30 11.17
CA SER A 171 -8.85 -3.37 12.04
C SER A 171 -8.33 -4.81 12.19
N ARG A 172 -9.22 -5.78 12.41
CA ARG A 172 -8.83 -7.21 12.49
C ARG A 172 -8.13 -7.67 11.21
N GLN A 173 -8.67 -7.31 10.04
CA GLN A 173 -8.07 -7.66 8.75
C GLN A 173 -6.69 -7.00 8.55
N ALA A 174 -6.48 -5.78 9.05
CA ALA A 174 -5.18 -5.12 9.00
C ALA A 174 -4.12 -5.86 9.84
N TYR A 175 -4.48 -6.31 11.05
CA TYR A 175 -3.61 -7.15 11.89
C TYR A 175 -3.29 -8.49 11.22
N ILE A 176 -4.30 -9.19 10.69
CA ILE A 176 -4.11 -10.47 9.99
C ILE A 176 -3.18 -10.31 8.79
N ARG A 177 -3.33 -9.24 8.01
CA ARG A 177 -2.42 -8.93 6.88
C ARG A 177 -0.99 -8.68 7.37
N THR A 178 -0.84 -7.94 8.46
CA THR A 178 0.46 -7.63 9.06
C THR A 178 1.16 -8.89 9.55
N TRP A 179 0.46 -9.73 10.32
CA TRP A 179 1.01 -11.00 10.81
C TRP A 179 1.32 -11.95 9.66
N SER A 180 0.43 -12.07 8.67
CA SER A 180 0.65 -12.89 7.48
C SER A 180 1.92 -12.46 6.74
N HIS A 181 2.09 -11.14 6.54
CA HIS A 181 3.28 -10.57 5.91
C HIS A 181 4.55 -10.86 6.72
N GLN A 182 4.53 -10.68 8.05
CA GLN A 182 5.69 -10.95 8.91
C GLN A 182 6.06 -12.44 8.95
N ILE A 183 5.07 -13.33 9.01
CA ILE A 183 5.28 -14.79 8.95
C ILE A 183 5.89 -15.18 7.60
N LEU A 184 5.40 -14.61 6.49
CA LEU A 184 5.93 -14.86 5.15
C LEU A 184 7.37 -14.33 5.01
N MET A 185 7.64 -13.09 5.43
CA MET A 185 8.98 -12.51 5.45
C MET A 185 9.96 -13.34 6.27
N THR A 186 9.53 -13.85 7.43
CA THR A 186 10.35 -14.74 8.27
C THR A 186 10.71 -16.05 7.56
N ARG A 187 9.82 -16.59 6.71
CA ARG A 187 10.10 -17.81 5.92
C ARG A 187 11.11 -17.57 4.80
N TYR A 188 11.02 -16.43 4.12
CA TYR A 188 12.02 -16.03 3.11
C TYR A 188 13.36 -15.75 3.77
N SER A 189 13.34 -15.08 4.91
CA SER A 189 14.53 -14.71 5.70
C SER A 189 15.16 -15.93 6.40
N ARG A 190 14.44 -17.03 6.61
CA ARG A 190 15.00 -18.34 7.04
C ARG A 190 15.80 -19.04 5.94
N LYS A 191 15.63 -18.69 4.67
CA LYS A 191 16.51 -19.15 3.59
C LYS A 191 17.83 -18.37 3.50
N THR A 192 17.96 -17.28 4.25
CA THR A 192 19.17 -16.46 4.36
C THR A 192 19.57 -16.36 5.84
N SER A 193 20.49 -17.24 6.25
CA SER A 193 21.00 -17.53 7.62
C SER A 193 21.05 -16.40 8.68
N LEU A 194 21.06 -15.11 8.33
CA LEU A 194 21.19 -13.97 9.24
C LEU A 194 19.98 -13.75 10.18
N SER A 195 18.80 -14.24 9.81
CA SER A 195 17.55 -13.86 10.47
C SER A 195 17.23 -14.71 11.69
N GLN A 196 17.69 -15.97 11.70
CA GLN A 196 17.65 -16.83 12.89
C GLN A 196 18.55 -16.27 13.99
N LEU A 197 19.68 -15.66 13.63
CA LEU A 197 20.58 -15.02 14.60
C LEU A 197 19.90 -13.81 15.27
N ILE A 198 19.17 -12.99 14.52
CA ILE A 198 18.45 -11.83 15.07
C ILE A 198 17.29 -12.25 15.97
N PHE A 199 16.55 -13.29 15.59
CA PHE A 199 15.47 -13.81 16.45
C PHE A 199 16.04 -14.44 17.73
N PHE A 200 17.15 -15.16 17.64
CA PHE A 200 17.84 -15.75 18.79
C PHE A 200 18.47 -14.68 19.70
N LEU A 201 19.05 -13.62 19.13
CA LEU A 201 19.60 -12.50 19.90
C LEU A 201 18.51 -11.66 20.58
N LYS A 202 17.35 -11.46 19.92
CA LYS A 202 16.18 -10.82 20.55
C LYS A 202 15.56 -11.69 21.64
N PHE A 203 15.54 -13.01 21.44
CA PHE A 203 15.10 -13.98 22.44
C PHE A 203 16.00 -13.95 23.69
N LEU A 204 17.33 -13.94 23.51
CA LEU A 204 18.28 -13.82 24.62
C LEU A 204 18.25 -12.43 25.30
N ALA A 205 17.88 -11.37 24.59
CA ALA A 205 17.76 -10.03 25.16
C ALA A 205 16.49 -9.85 26.01
N ASN A 206 15.39 -10.50 25.63
CA ASN A 206 14.13 -10.46 26.38
C ASN A 206 14.03 -11.52 27.48
N HIS A 207 14.83 -12.58 27.38
CA HIS A 207 15.00 -13.60 28.40
C HIS A 207 16.49 -13.71 28.74
N GLY A 208 17.00 -12.69 29.44
CA GLY A 208 18.27 -12.81 30.15
C GLY A 208 18.18 -13.90 31.25
N PRO A 209 19.32 -14.42 31.73
CA PRO A 209 19.34 -15.45 32.76
C PRO A 209 18.59 -15.05 34.03
#